data_AF-A0A421CBF6-F1
#
_entry.id   AF-A0A421CBF6-F1
#
_cell.length_a   1.000
_cell.length_b   1.000
_cell.length_c   1.000
_cell.angle_alpha   90.00
_cell.angle_beta   90.00
_cell.angle_gamma   90.00
#
_symmetry.space_group_name_H-M   'P 1'
#
loop_
_entity.id
_entity.type
_entity.pdbx_description
1 polymer ?
#
loop_
_entity_poly.entity_id
_entity_poly.type
_entity_poly.pdbx_seq_one_letter_code
_entity_poly.pdbx_strand_id
1 'polypeptide(L)'
;MMEIIAYIILIPGLFFVVAGTLRAVFAHTIIGTLHFLTIADTVGLIFLVISAFFFGLLTIIEMLAFIVALMVTGPLVTHVIARAFINSGGREK
;
A
#
# COMPACT_ATOMS: atom_id res chain seq x y z
N MET A 1 3.36 7.27 26.06
CA MET A 1 4.53 6.55 25.47
C MET A 1 4.13 5.78 24.20
N MET A 2 3.03 5.02 24.22
CA MET A 2 2.50 4.34 23.01
C MET A 2 2.15 5.32 21.88
N GLU A 3 1.62 6.50 22.19
CA GLU A 3 1.29 7.52 21.19
C GLU A 3 2.52 8.02 20.41
N ILE A 4 3.68 8.14 21.07
CA ILE A 4 4.92 8.56 20.41
C ILE A 4 5.35 7.51 19.39
N ILE A 5 5.24 6.22 19.76
CA ILE A 5 5.50 5.10 18.85
C ILE A 5 4.50 5.14 17.68
N ALA A 6 3.23 5.41 17.95
CA ALA A 6 2.20 5.54 16.93
C ALA A 6 2.56 6.62 15.90
N TYR A 7 3.01 7.81 16.33
CA TYR A 7 3.42 8.89 15.43
C TYR A 7 4.70 8.56 14.64
N ILE A 8 5.69 7.92 15.27
CA ILE A 8 6.93 7.50 14.59
C ILE A 8 6.62 6.52 13.44
N ILE A 9 5.59 5.68 13.60
CA ILE A 9 5.14 4.72 12.58
C ILE A 9 4.18 5.39 11.57
N LEU A 10 3.36 6.35 12.02
CA LEU A 10 2.40 7.06 11.18
C LEU A 10 3.08 7.87 10.08
N ILE A 11 4.08 8.67 10.43
CA ILE A 11 4.74 9.60 9.51
C ILE A 11 5.32 8.87 8.27
N PRO A 12 6.13 7.80 8.41
CA PRO A 12 6.63 7.07 7.26
C PRO A 12 5.50 6.37 6.50
N GLY A 13 4.48 5.84 7.17
CA GLY A 13 3.31 5.26 6.50
C GLY A 13 2.61 6.27 5.60
N LEU A 14 2.36 7.47 6.13
CA LEU A 14 1.74 8.57 5.39
C LEU A 14 2.62 9.00 4.21
N PHE A 15 3.93 9.07 4.42
CA PHE A 15 4.90 9.38 3.35
C PHE A 15 4.83 8.34 2.23
N PHE A 16 4.85 7.04 2.55
CA PHE A 16 4.78 5.98 1.55
C PHE A 16 3.46 6.00 0.77
N VAL A 17 2.33 6.24 1.43
CA VAL A 17 1.03 6.36 0.77
C VAL A 17 1.04 7.58 -0.16
N VAL A 18 1.32 8.78 0.35
CA VAL A 18 1.25 10.01 -0.45
C VAL A 18 2.28 10.02 -1.58
N ALA A 19 3.54 9.73 -1.28
CA ALA A 19 4.61 9.73 -2.29
C ALA A 19 4.44 8.58 -3.29
N GLY A 20 4.02 7.40 -2.84
CA GLY A 20 3.76 6.25 -3.70
C GLY A 20 2.59 6.51 -4.64
N THR A 21 1.48 7.06 -4.16
CA THR A 21 0.34 7.45 -5.00
C THR A 21 0.72 8.57 -5.98
N LEU A 22 1.43 9.62 -5.54
CA LEU A 22 1.89 10.67 -6.45
C LEU A 22 2.79 10.11 -7.56
N ARG A 23 3.76 9.25 -7.21
CA ARG A 23 4.63 8.59 -8.19
C ARG A 23 3.85 7.67 -9.13
N ALA A 24 2.81 7.00 -8.65
CA ALA A 24 1.93 6.20 -9.49
C ALA A 24 1.18 7.09 -10.51
N VAL A 25 0.65 8.24 -10.09
CA VAL A 25 -0.04 9.18 -10.99
C VAL A 25 0.90 9.78 -12.04
N PHE A 26 2.15 10.06 -11.68
CA PHE A 26 3.16 10.60 -12.61
C PHE A 26 3.89 9.53 -13.44
N ALA A 27 3.63 8.24 -13.21
CA ALA A 27 4.28 7.20 -13.99
C ALA A 27 3.76 7.21 -15.44
N HIS A 28 4.69 7.17 -16.39
CA HIS A 28 4.35 7.17 -17.82
C HIS A 28 3.96 5.77 -18.34
N THR A 29 4.17 4.73 -17.55
CA THR A 29 3.87 3.34 -17.88
C THR A 29 2.88 2.72 -16.89
N ILE A 30 2.07 1.78 -17.37
CA ILE A 30 1.06 1.11 -16.53
C ILE A 30 1.73 0.18 -15.53
N ILE A 31 2.79 -0.53 -15.92
CA ILE A 31 3.55 -1.36 -14.98
C ILE A 31 4.22 -0.49 -13.93
N GLY A 32 4.76 0.68 -14.31
CA GLY A 32 5.30 1.65 -13.37
C GLY A 32 4.25 2.17 -12.39
N THR A 33 3.08 2.53 -12.90
CA THR A 33 1.92 2.95 -12.08
C THR A 33 1.55 1.87 -11.06
N LEU A 34 1.38 0.62 -11.51
CA LEU A 34 1.01 -0.51 -10.67
C LEU A 34 2.07 -0.86 -9.64
N HIS A 35 3.36 -0.73 -9.98
CA HIS A 35 4.46 -0.97 -9.05
C HIS A 35 4.43 0.03 -7.89
N PHE A 36 4.34 1.34 -8.18
CA PHE A 36 4.26 2.36 -7.13
C PHE A 36 2.97 2.28 -6.33
N LEU A 37 1.85 1.94 -6.97
CA LEU A 37 0.58 1.72 -6.30
C LEU A 37 0.66 0.53 -5.33
N THR A 38 1.29 -0.59 -5.74
CA THR A 38 1.48 -1.75 -4.85
C THR A 38 2.29 -1.36 -3.62
N ILE A 39 3.36 -0.56 -3.77
CA ILE A 39 4.19 -0.12 -2.64
C ILE A 39 3.37 0.77 -1.68
N ALA A 40 2.59 1.70 -2.22
CA ALA A 40 1.71 2.56 -1.41
C ALA A 40 0.68 1.73 -0.61
N ASP A 41 0.01 0.79 -1.29
CA ASP A 41 -1.07 -0.02 -0.71
C ASP A 41 -0.59 -1.13 0.21
N THR A 42 0.63 -1.64 0.04
CA THR A 42 1.19 -2.68 0.91
C THR A 42 1.99 -2.06 2.04
N VAL A 43 3.13 -1.45 1.72
CA VAL A 43 4.05 -0.90 2.73
C VAL A 43 3.40 0.27 3.45
N GLY A 44 2.87 1.25 2.70
CA GLY A 44 2.27 2.45 3.29
C GLY A 44 1.10 2.12 4.22
N LEU A 45 0.12 1.34 3.76
CA LEU A 45 -1.03 0.98 4.57
C LEU A 45 -0.68 0.06 5.75
N ILE A 46 0.30 -0.86 5.63
CA ILE A 46 0.75 -1.67 6.77
C ILE A 46 1.31 -0.78 7.89
N PHE A 47 2.12 0.23 7.58
CA PHE A 47 2.58 1.20 8.57
C PHE A 47 1.40 1.94 9.23
N LEU A 48 0.40 2.36 8.45
CA LEU A 48 -0.78 3.02 9.01
C LEU A 48 -1.62 2.10 9.91
N VAL A 49 -1.78 0.82 9.56
CA VAL A 49 -2.48 -0.17 10.38
C VAL A 49 -1.75 -0.42 11.70
N ILE A 50 -0.42 -0.57 11.66
CA ILE A 50 0.39 -0.74 12.88
C ILE A 50 0.27 0.52 13.75
N SER A 51 0.33 1.71 13.15
CA SER A 51 0.14 2.97 13.88
C SER A 51 -1.25 3.05 14.54
N ALA A 52 -2.32 2.69 13.82
CA ALA A 52 -3.69 2.67 14.34
C ALA A 52 -3.86 1.72 15.53
N PHE A 53 -3.17 0.57 15.53
CA PHE A 53 -3.10 -0.31 16.70
C PHE A 53 -2.48 0.40 17.92
N PHE A 54 -1.37 1.13 17.75
CA PHE A 54 -0.75 1.87 18.86
C PHE A 54 -1.57 3.07 19.35
N PHE A 55 -2.47 3.62 18.52
CA PHE A 55 -3.48 4.58 18.96
C PHE A 55 -4.69 3.94 19.67
N GLY A 56 -4.76 2.60 19.73
CA GLY A 56 -5.88 1.89 20.35
C GLY A 56 -7.14 1.83 19.51
N LEU A 57 -7.04 2.08 18.19
CA LEU A 57 -8.19 1.99 17.26
C LEU A 57 -8.49 0.55 16.80
N LEU A 58 -7.54 -0.37 16.99
CA LEU A 58 -7.63 -1.75 16.53
C LEU A 58 -7.20 -2.70 17.64
N THR A 59 -7.86 -3.85 17.70
CA THR A 59 -7.37 -5.01 18.46
C THR A 59 -6.20 -5.67 17.73
N ILE A 60 -5.42 -6.49 18.43
CA ILE A 60 -4.30 -7.23 17.83
C ILE A 60 -4.75 -8.19 16.72
N ILE A 61 -5.94 -8.77 16.84
CA ILE A 61 -6.51 -9.69 15.85
C ILE A 61 -6.87 -8.93 14.58
N GLU A 62 -7.51 -7.75 14.70
CA GLU A 62 -7.86 -6.91 13.56
C GLU A 62 -6.60 -6.39 12.85
N MET A 63 -5.60 -5.94 13.61
CA MET A 63 -4.32 -5.50 13.05
C MET A 63 -3.67 -6.61 12.20
N LEU A 64 -3.57 -7.83 12.72
CA LEU A 64 -3.00 -8.96 11.98
C LEU A 64 -3.84 -9.33 10.76
N ALA A 65 -5.16 -9.35 10.89
CA ALA A 65 -6.07 -9.62 9.77
C ALA A 65 -5.89 -8.60 8.64
N PHE A 66 -5.79 -7.31 8.96
CA PHE A 66 -5.54 -6.26 7.98
C PHE A 66 -4.16 -6.40 7.32
N ILE A 67 -3.10 -6.68 8.08
CA ILE A 67 -1.76 -6.88 7.51
C ILE A 67 -1.76 -8.05 6.51
N VAL A 68 -2.34 -9.19 6.89
CA VAL A 68 -2.43 -10.37 6.00
C VAL A 68 -3.26 -10.06 4.76
N ALA A 69 -4.41 -9.40 4.93
CA ALA A 69 -5.26 -9.00 3.82
C ALA A 69 -4.47 -8.11 2.84
N LEU A 70 -3.83 -7.03 3.33
CA LEU A 70 -3.06 -6.10 2.51
C LEU A 70 -1.87 -6.78 1.80
N MET A 71 -1.15 -7.66 2.48
CA MET A 71 -0.03 -8.42 1.89
C MET A 71 -0.45 -9.32 0.73
N VAL A 72 -1.68 -9.85 0.76
CA VAL A 72 -2.19 -10.73 -0.30
C VAL A 72 -2.89 -9.92 -1.39
N THR A 73 -3.78 -9.01 -1.01
CA THR A 73 -4.63 -8.30 -1.97
C THR A 73 -3.85 -7.30 -2.81
N GLY A 74 -2.85 -6.61 -2.24
CA GLY A 74 -2.05 -5.62 -2.96
C GLY A 74 -1.38 -6.22 -4.22
N PRO A 75 -0.50 -7.23 -4.07
CA PRO A 75 0.16 -7.89 -5.20
C PRO A 75 -0.83 -8.63 -6.11
N LEU A 76 -1.89 -9.20 -5.55
CA LEU A 76 -2.89 -9.92 -6.35
C LEU A 76 -3.63 -8.99 -7.31
N VAL A 77 -4.11 -7.84 -6.81
CA VAL A 77 -4.83 -6.86 -7.61
C VAL A 77 -3.92 -6.32 -8.71
N THR A 78 -2.69 -5.95 -8.39
CA THR A 78 -1.77 -5.40 -9.39
C THR A 78 -1.32 -6.43 -10.42
N HIS A 79 -1.14 -7.69 -10.03
CA HIS A 79 -0.90 -8.79 -10.97
C HIS A 79 -2.08 -9.04 -11.91
N VAL A 80 -3.31 -9.04 -11.40
CA VAL A 80 -4.52 -9.22 -12.23
C VAL A 80 -4.69 -8.07 -13.23
N ILE A 81 -4.50 -6.82 -12.79
CA ILE A 81 -4.58 -5.64 -13.66
C ILE A 81 -3.48 -5.68 -14.73
N ALA A 82 -2.23 -5.97 -14.36
CA ALA A 82 -1.12 -6.09 -15.30
C ALA A 82 -1.39 -7.17 -16.36
N ARG A 83 -1.89 -8.34 -15.94
CA ARG A 83 -2.24 -9.43 -16.85
C ARG A 83 -3.38 -9.05 -17.78
N ALA A 84 -4.41 -8.37 -17.29
CA ALA A 84 -5.50 -7.86 -18.11
C ALA A 84 -5.01 -6.87 -19.17
N PHE A 85 -4.12 -5.95 -18.78
CA PHE A 85 -3.51 -4.98 -19.69
C PHE A 85 -2.74 -5.67 -20.82
N ILE A 86 -1.86 -6.62 -20.49
CA ILE A 86 -1.08 -7.39 -21.48
C ILE A 86 -2.01 -8.18 -22.41
N ASN A 87 -3.02 -8.87 -21.86
CA ASN A 87 -3.96 -9.67 -22.64
C ASN A 87 -4.84 -8.82 -23.56
N SER A 88 -5.12 -7.56 -23.21
CA SER A 88 -5.83 -6.62 -24.08
C SER A 88 -4.97 -6.06 -25.23
N GLY A 89 -3.72 -6.51 -25.38
CA GLY A 89 -2.79 -5.98 -26.38
C GLY A 89 -2.17 -4.65 -25.96
N GLY A 90 -2.25 -4.30 -24.68
CA GLY A 90 -1.63 -3.11 -24.11
C GLY A 90 -0.11 -3.16 -24.32
N ARG A 91 0.43 -2.12 -24.94
CA ARG A 91 1.87 -1.91 -25.09
C ARG A 91 2.26 -0.70 -24.25
N GLU A 92 3.31 -0.86 -23.47
CA GLU A 92 3.90 0.29 -22.77
C GLU A 92 4.44 1.27 -23.83
N LYS A 93 4.24 2.57 -23.57
CA LYS A 93 4.79 3.64 -24.40
C LYS A 93 6.17 4.03 -23.91
#